data_AF-A0A9J6AKD1-F1
#
_entry.id   AF-A0A9J6AKD1-F1
#
_cell.length_a   1.000
_cell.length_b   1.000
_cell.length_c   1.000
_cell.angle_alpha   90.00
_cell.angle_beta   90.00
_cell.angle_gamma   90.00
#
_symmetry.space_group_name_H-M   'P 1'
#
loop_
_entity.id
_entity.type
_entity.pdbx_description
1 polymer ?
#
loop_
_entity_poly.entity_id
_entity_poly.type
_entity_poly.pdbx_seq_one_letter_code
_entity_poly.pdbx_strand_id
1 'polypeptide(L)' 'MLNTDGAIQSIELHDESNSVEVEIKGVGEMRIFASQKPSTCKINREIVPFEYEDFMVKIDVPWSSPSGSCVIEYLF' A
#
# COMPACT_ATOMS: atom_id res chain seq x y z
N MET A 1 -6.78 3.05 -8.63
CA MET A 1 -6.08 2.69 -9.89
C MET A 1 -4.68 3.24 -9.79
N LEU A 2 -3.66 2.38 -9.89
CA LEU A 2 -2.26 2.81 -9.98
C LEU A 2 -2.02 3.50 -11.33
N ASN A 3 -1.19 4.52 -11.30
CA ASN A 3 -0.53 5.16 -12.42
C ASN A 3 0.34 4.16 -13.23
N THR A 4 0.63 4.52 -14.48
CA THR A 4 1.12 3.68 -15.60
C THR A 4 2.41 2.88 -15.36
N ASP A 5 3.15 3.12 -14.26
CA ASP A 5 4.44 2.47 -13.95
C ASP A 5 4.39 1.49 -12.76
N GLY A 6 3.21 1.24 -12.19
CA GLY A 6 3.00 0.33 -11.05
C GLY A 6 2.07 -0.85 -11.36
N ALA A 7 2.48 -2.07 -11.03
CA ALA A 7 1.64 -3.27 -11.11
C ALA A 7 1.42 -3.88 -9.72
N ILE A 8 0.16 -4.16 -9.36
CA ILE A 8 -0.16 -5.01 -8.19
C ILE A 8 0.20 -6.44 -8.56
N GLN A 9 1.05 -7.06 -7.75
CA GLN A 9 1.46 -8.45 -7.92
C GLN A 9 0.57 -9.40 -7.11
N SER A 10 0.25 -9.03 -5.87
CA SER A 10 -0.56 -9.86 -4.97
C SER A 10 -1.30 -9.00 -3.94
N ILE A 11 -2.37 -9.57 -3.37
CA ILE A 11 -3.11 -9.01 -2.24
C ILE A 11 -3.36 -10.17 -1.27
N GLU A 12 -2.94 -10.00 -0.03
CA GLU A 12 -3.14 -10.96 1.06
C GLU A 12 -3.96 -10.31 2.17
N LEU A 13 -4.91 -11.06 2.72
CA LEU A 13 -5.78 -10.62 3.81
C LEU A 13 -5.41 -11.42 5.06
N HIS A 14 -5.12 -10.73 6.15
CA HIS A 14 -4.78 -11.33 7.43
C HIS A 14 -5.83 -10.95 8.47
N ASP A 15 -6.86 -11.80 8.60
CA ASP A 15 -7.97 -11.56 9.53
C ASP A 15 -7.52 -11.49 10.99
N GLU A 16 -6.53 -12.29 11.39
CA GLU A 16 -6.02 -12.32 12.78
C GLU A 16 -5.33 -11.02 13.20
N SER A 17 -4.62 -10.37 12.27
CA SER A 17 -3.93 -9.10 12.49
C SER A 17 -4.72 -7.89 12.01
N ASN A 18 -5.93 -8.08 11.50
CA ASN A 18 -6.76 -7.07 10.87
C ASN A 18 -5.97 -6.22 9.86
N SER A 19 -5.14 -6.88 9.04
CA SER A 19 -4.25 -6.23 8.09
C SER A 19 -4.40 -6.76 6.67
N VAL A 20 -4.06 -5.90 5.71
CA VAL A 20 -4.05 -6.21 4.28
C VAL A 20 -2.65 -5.94 3.75
N GLU A 21 -2.02 -6.95 3.15
CA GLU A 21 -0.75 -6.78 2.45
C GLU A 21 -0.98 -6.70 0.94
N VAL A 22 -0.31 -5.75 0.30
CA VAL A 22 -0.36 -5.56 -1.15
C VAL A 22 1.06 -5.51 -1.67
N GLU A 23 1.45 -6.50 -2.44
CA GLU A 23 2.73 -6.47 -3.16
C GLU A 23 2.55 -5.70 -4.46
N ILE A 24 3.45 -4.75 -4.68
CA ILE A 24 3.47 -3.93 -5.89
C ILE A 24 4.85 -3.90 -6.48
N LYS A 25 4.91 -3.71 -7.80
CA LYS A 25 6.14 -3.45 -8.54
C LYS A 25 6.02 -2.10 -9.24
N GLY A 26 6.85 -1.15 -8.86
CA GLY A 26 6.85 0.21 -9.43
C GLY A 26 7.13 1.29 -8.39
N VAL A 27 6.82 2.53 -8.76
CA VAL A 27 7.04 3.75 -7.96
C VAL A 27 5.91 4.75 -8.24
N GLY A 28 5.65 5.64 -7.29
CA GLY A 28 4.71 6.75 -7.43
C GLY A 28 3.51 6.62 -6.48
N GLU A 29 2.48 7.43 -6.74
CA GLU A 29 1.31 7.52 -5.85
C GLU A 29 0.40 6.30 -6.02
N MET A 30 0.22 5.53 -4.95
CA MET A 30 -0.77 4.47 -4.87
C MET A 30 -2.05 4.97 -4.20
N ARG A 31 -3.18 4.67 -4.83
CA ARG A 31 -4.51 4.92 -4.27
C ARG A 31 -5.33 3.63 -4.19
N ILE A 32 -5.76 3.30 -2.98
CA ILE A 32 -6.62 2.14 -2.70
C ILE A 32 -7.89 2.58 -1.99
N PHE A 33 -9.02 1.96 -2.34
CA PHE A 33 -10.28 2.18 -1.63
C PHE A 33 -10.26 1.45 -0.29
N ALA A 34 -10.67 2.13 0.77
CA ALA A 34 -10.91 1.54 2.09
C ALA A 34 -12.16 2.16 2.71
N SER A 35 -13.08 1.31 3.19
CA SER A 35 -14.31 1.77 3.83
C SER A 35 -14.07 2.43 5.19
N GLN A 36 -12.93 2.13 5.81
CA GLN A 36 -12.48 2.70 7.06
C GLN A 36 -11.04 3.21 6.91
N LYS A 37 -10.69 4.21 7.72
CA LYS A 37 -9.33 4.75 7.75
C LYS A 37 -8.41 3.73 8.44
N PRO A 38 -7.30 3.30 7.81
CA PRO A 38 -6.29 2.47 8.48
C PRO A 38 -5.71 3.19 9.71
N SER A 39 -5.30 2.44 10.72
CA SER A 39 -4.57 2.97 11.87
C SER A 39 -3.12 3.29 11.51
N THR A 40 -2.51 2.50 10.62
CA THR A 40 -1.12 2.66 10.17
C THR A 40 -0.94 2.02 8.80
N CYS A 41 -0.05 2.60 7.99
CA CYS A 41 0.43 1.98 6.77
C CYS A 41 1.95 1.75 6.86
N LYS A 42 2.43 0.65 6.30
CA LYS A 42 3.86 0.36 6.21
C LYS A 42 4.27 0.03 4.78
N ILE A 43 5.47 0.43 4.38
CA ILE A 43 6.12 -0.04 3.15
C ILE A 43 7.36 -0.82 3.56
N ASN A 44 7.49 -2.06 3.11
CA ASN A 44 8.61 -2.94 3.48
C ASN A 44 8.84 -3.00 5.00
N ARG A 45 7.74 -3.03 5.77
CA ARG A 45 7.69 -3.04 7.25
C ARG A 45 8.08 -1.72 7.94
N GLU A 46 8.38 -0.66 7.20
CA GLU A 46 8.61 0.68 7.76
C GLU A 46 7.33 1.52 7.74
N ILE A 47 7.01 2.19 8.85
CA ILE A 47 5.83 3.05 8.95
C ILE A 47 5.99 4.25 8.01
N VAL A 48 4.99 4.50 7.18
CA VAL A 48 4.96 5.64 6.25
C VAL A 48 3.75 6.54 6.53
N PRO A 49 3.88 7.85 6.27
CA PRO A 49 2.73 8.72 6.23
C PRO A 49 1.80 8.31 5.08
N PHE A 50 0.49 8.53 5.28
CA PHE A 50 -0.52 8.33 4.25
C PHE A 50 -1.63 9.37 4.41
N GLU A 51 -2.33 9.66 3.31
CA GLU A 51 -3.54 10.47 3.32
C GLU A 51 -4.78 9.56 3.27
N TYR A 52 -5.87 10.01 3.89
CA TYR A 52 -7.17 9.36 3.77
C TYR A 52 -8.25 10.41 3.49
N GLU A 53 -8.77 10.39 2.28
CA GLU A 53 -9.77 11.33 1.75
C GLU A 53 -10.71 10.58 0.80
N ASP A 54 -12.01 10.86 0.84
CA ASP A 54 -13.01 10.24 -0.05
C ASP A 54 -12.98 8.70 -0.08
N PHE A 55 -12.76 8.06 1.08
CA PHE A 55 -12.58 6.60 1.21
C PHE A 55 -11.39 6.04 0.43
N MET A 56 -10.41 6.88 0.11
CA MET A 56 -9.18 6.49 -0.57
C MET A 56 -8.00 6.70 0.36
N VAL A 57 -7.20 5.67 0.54
CA VAL A 57 -5.86 5.77 1.14
C VAL A 57 -4.89 6.12 0.03
N LYS A 58 -4.12 7.19 0.20
CA LYS A 58 -3.06 7.62 -0.71
C LYS A 58 -1.69 7.46 -0.05
N ILE A 59 -0.78 6.78 -0.72
CA ILE A 59 0.59 6.51 -0.25
C ILE A 59 1.55 6.75 -1.40
N ASP A 60 2.66 7.44 -1.12
CA ASP A 60 3.77 7.53 -2.07
C ASP A 60 4.67 6.30 -1.94
N VAL A 61 4.77 5.55 -3.03
CA VAL A 61 5.60 4.36 -3.14
C VAL A 61 6.99 4.76 -3.65
N PRO A 62 8.06 4.54 -2.89
CA PRO A 62 9.42 4.78 -3.36
C PRO A 62 9.91 3.63 -4.25
N TRP A 63 10.84 3.93 -5.16
CA TRP A 63 11.50 2.90 -5.94
C TRP A 63 12.34 1.99 -5.04
N SER A 64 12.03 0.69 -5.06
CA SER A 64 12.70 -0.32 -4.21
C SER A 64 13.70 -1.16 -5.01
N SER A 65 14.98 -0.82 -4.96
CA SER A 65 16.05 -1.56 -5.65
C SER A 65 16.35 -2.91 -4.96
N PRO A 66 16.72 -3.98 -5.70
CA PRO A 66 16.98 -4.02 -7.15
C PRO A 66 15.78 -4.46 -8.01
N SER A 67 14.71 -5.01 -7.40
CA SER A 67 13.58 -5.62 -8.13
C SER A 67 12.51 -4.61 -8.57
N GLY A 68 12.47 -3.44 -7.93
CA GLY A 68 11.37 -2.47 -8.05
C GLY A 68 10.11 -2.90 -7.30
N SER A 69 10.16 -3.97 -6.51
CA SER A 69 9.00 -4.49 -5.75
C SER A 69 9.04 -4.05 -4.29
N CYS A 70 7.87 -3.75 -3.74
CA CYS A 70 7.68 -3.50 -2.31
C CYS A 70 6.35 -4.06 -1.83
N VAL A 71 6.27 -4.29 -0.53
CA VAL A 71 5.04 -4.73 0.14
C VAL A 71 4.48 -3.58 0.95
N ILE A 72 3.21 -3.25 0.71
CA ILE A 72 2.47 -2.27 1.49
C ILE A 72 1.54 -3.02 2.44
N GLU A 73 1.66 -2.75 3.73
CA GLU A 73 0.81 -3.30 4.78
C GLU A 73 -0.14 -2.21 5.27
N TYR A 74 -1.44 -2.42 5.18
CA TYR A 74 -2.49 -1.58 5.76
C TYR A 74 -3.01 -2.25 7.02
N LEU A 75 -2.84 -1.61 8.17
CA LEU A 75 -3.39 -2.10 9.45
C LEU A 75 -4.65 -1.32 9.79
N PHE A 76 -5.75 -2.03 10.06
CA PHE A 76 -7.05 -1.46 10.40
C PHE A 76 -7.30 -1.49 11.91
#